data_AF-A0A420VJD6-F1
#
_entry.id   AF-A0A420VJD6-F1
#
_cell.length_a   1.000
_cell.length_b   1.000
_cell.length_c   1.000
_cell.angle_alpha   90.00
_cell.angle_beta   90.00
_cell.angle_gamma   90.00
#
_symmetry.space_group_name_H-M   'P 1'
#
loop_
_entity.id
_entity.type
_entity.pdbx_description
1 polymer ?
#
loop_
_entity_poly.entity_id
_entity_poly.type
_entity_poly.pdbx_seq_one_letter_code
_entity_poly.pdbx_strand_id
1 'polypeptide(L)' 'MAAYLAQRIIDGAFTYDFVISRRPDLKVGIDEYLREKGREDLITQEESSA' A
#
# COMPACT_ATOMS: atom_id res chain seq x y z
N MET A 1 2.01 -9.45 7.70
CA MET A 1 0.68 -9.16 7.14
C MET A 1 0.74 -8.03 6.11
N ALA A 2 1.38 -6.89 6.42
CA ALA A 2 1.57 -5.78 5.48
C ALA A 2 2.18 -6.22 4.13
N ALA A 3 3.33 -6.93 4.16
CA ALA A 3 3.97 -7.47 2.95
C ALA A 3 3.06 -8.38 2.10
N TYR A 4 2.22 -9.20 2.74
CA TYR A 4 1.25 -10.04 2.02
C TYR A 4 0.23 -9.18 1.27
N LEU A 5 -0.39 -8.19 1.94
CA LEU A 5 -1.36 -7.31 1.32
C LEU A 5 -0.73 -6.41 0.25
N ALA A 6 0.49 -5.93 0.47
CA ALA A 6 1.27 -5.19 -0.52
C ALA A 6 1.52 -6.05 -1.78
N GLN A 7 1.87 -7.32 -1.62
CA GLN A 7 1.98 -8.24 -2.76
C GLN A 7 0.65 -8.41 -3.49
N ARG A 8 -0.49 -8.50 -2.77
CA ARG A 8 -1.82 -8.56 -3.42
C ARG A 8 -2.17 -7.28 -4.19
N ILE A 9 -1.66 -6.12 -3.77
CA ILE A 9 -1.78 -4.86 -4.51
C ILE A 9 -0.93 -4.91 -5.79
N ILE A 10 0.31 -5.41 -5.70
CA ILE A 10 1.18 -5.62 -6.87
C ILE A 10 0.56 -6.58 -7.88
N ASP A 11 -0.08 -7.66 -7.39
CA ASP A 11 -0.75 -8.66 -8.20
C ASP A 11 -2.09 -8.14 -8.80
N GLY A 12 -2.51 -6.92 -8.47
CA GLY A 12 -3.76 -6.32 -8.93
C GLY A 12 -5.03 -6.92 -8.32
N ALA A 13 -4.90 -7.74 -7.28
CA ALA A 13 -6.06 -8.35 -6.63
C ALA A 13 -6.82 -7.37 -5.72
N PHE A 14 -6.12 -6.37 -5.19
CA PHE A 14 -6.69 -5.27 -4.43
C PHE A 14 -6.08 -3.96 -4.89
N THR A 15 -6.82 -2.86 -4.75
CA THR A 15 -6.24 -1.52 -4.88
C THR A 15 -5.65 -1.07 -3.55
N TYR A 16 -4.69 -0.15 -3.61
CA TYR A 16 -4.09 0.44 -2.43
C TYR A 16 -5.15 1.09 -1.53
N ASP A 17 -6.00 1.97 -2.08
CA ASP A 17 -7.07 2.65 -1.33
C ASP A 17 -8.00 1.66 -0.61
N PHE A 18 -8.35 0.56 -1.27
CA PHE A 18 -9.21 -0.46 -0.69
C PHE A 18 -8.57 -1.11 0.54
N VAL A 19 -7.28 -1.45 0.45
CA VAL A 19 -6.57 -2.05 1.58
C VAL A 19 -6.42 -1.05 2.72
N ILE A 20 -6.02 0.19 2.44
CA ILE A 20 -5.82 1.21 3.48
C ILE A 20 -7.14 1.61 4.15
N SER A 21 -8.25 1.67 3.41
CA SER A 21 -9.57 1.93 4.01
C SER A 21 -10.00 0.88 5.04
N ARG A 22 -9.52 -0.37 4.89
CA ARG A 22 -9.87 -1.50 5.77
C ARG A 22 -8.82 -1.77 6.85
N ARG A 23 -7.55 -1.50 6.54
CA ARG A 23 -6.38 -1.78 7.37
C ARG A 23 -5.45 -0.56 7.39
N PRO A 24 -5.92 0.58 7.91
CA PRO A 24 -5.08 1.77 7.99
C PRO A 24 -3.87 1.55 8.91
N ASP A 25 -4.00 0.62 9.87
CA ASP A 25 -2.92 0.17 10.76
C ASP A 25 -1.72 -0.43 10.01
N LEU A 26 -1.93 -0.92 8.79
CA LEU A 26 -0.88 -1.54 7.98
C LEU A 26 -0.28 -0.60 6.93
N LYS A 27 -0.72 0.66 6.84
CA LYS A 27 -0.29 1.60 5.80
C LYS A 27 1.22 1.71 5.71
N VAL A 28 1.89 2.01 6.82
CA VAL A 28 3.35 2.21 6.86
C VAL A 28 4.10 1.02 6.29
N GLY A 29 3.77 -0.21 6.73
CA GLY A 29 4.44 -1.42 6.24
C GLY A 29 4.07 -1.80 4.80
N ILE A 30 2.92 -1.35 4.28
CA ILE A 30 2.56 -1.52 2.87
C ILE A 30 3.35 -0.53 2.01
N ASP A 31 3.46 0.72 2.44
CA ASP A 31 4.20 1.79 1.76
C ASP A 31 5.69 1.42 1.65
N GLU A 32 6.30 0.98 2.75
CA GLU A 32 7.68 0.51 2.79
C GLU A 32 7.91 -0.62 1.79
N TYR A 33 7.03 -1.63 1.79
CA TYR A 33 7.16 -2.77 0.87
C TYR A 33 7.01 -2.36 -0.61
N LEU A 34 6.06 -1.48 -0.92
CA LEU A 34 5.86 -0.99 -2.29
C LEU A 34 7.07 -0.18 -2.76
N ARG A 35 7.64 0.68 -1.90
CA ARG A 35 8.88 1.44 -2.18
C ARG A 35 10.08 0.51 -2.40
N GLU A 36 10.28 -0.50 -1.55
CA GLU A 36 11.33 -1.50 -1.72
C GLU A 36 11.22 -2.27 -3.04
N LYS A 37 10.01 -2.42 -3.58
CA LYS A 37 9.76 -3.07 -4.88
C LYS A 37 9.75 -2.10 -6.07
N GLY A 38 10.00 -0.81 -5.85
CA GLY A 38 9.92 0.22 -6.89
C GLY A 38 8.51 0.39 -7.45
N ARG A 39 7.49 0.10 -6.63
CA ARG A 39 6.06 0.19 -6.98
C ARG A 39 5.35 1.34 -6.27
N GLU A 40 6.05 2.46 -6.13
CA GLU A 40 5.52 3.73 -5.62
C GLU A 40 4.34 4.23 -6.45
N ASP A 41 4.28 3.86 -7.73
CA ASP A 41 3.17 4.14 -8.65
C ASP A 41 1.81 3.63 -8.14
N LEU A 42 1.81 2.65 -7.22
CA LEU A 42 0.59 2.08 -6.65
C LEU A 42 0.12 2.80 -5.37
N ILE A 43 0.92 3.70 -4.80
CA ILE A 43 0.56 4.44 -3.58
C ILE A 43 -0.31 5.64 -3.98
N THR A 44 -1.60 5.56 -3.70
CA THR A 44 -2.60 6.58 -4.13
C THR A 44 -2.95 7.59 -3.05
N GLN A 45 -2.49 7.38 -1.81
CA GLN A 45 -2.65 8.32 -0.70
C GLN A 45 -1.27 8.68 -0.17
N GLU A 46 -0.63 9.61 -0.86
CA GLU A 46 0.50 10.36 -0.29
C GLU A 46 -0.03 11.19 0.89
N GLU A 47 0.73 11.26 1.98
CA GLU A 47 0.39 12.14 3.11
C GLU A 47 0.33 13.57 2.59
N SER A 48 -0.90 14.03 2.33
CA SER A 48 -1.19 15.42 2.07
C SER A 48 -0.84 16.15 3.36
N SER A 49 0.38 16.68 3.41
CA SER A 49 0.82 17.64 4.41
C SER A 49 -0.15 18.81 4.36
N ALA A 50 -1.08 18.87 5.30
CA ALA A 50 -1.99 19.98 5.55
C ALA A 50 -2.16 20.14 7.06
#